data_AF-A0A498R5L9-F1
#
_entry.id   AF-A0A498R5L9-F1
#
_cell.length_a   1.000
_cell.length_b   1.000
_cell.length_c   1.000
_cell.angle_alpha   90.00
_cell.angle_beta   90.00
_cell.angle_gamma   90.00
#
_symmetry.space_group_name_H-M   'P 1'
#
loop_
_entity.id
_entity.type
_entity.pdbx_description
1 polymer ?
#
loop_
_entity_poly.entity_id
_entity_poly.type
_entity_poly.pdbx_seq_one_letter_code
_entity_poly.pdbx_strand_id
1 'polypeptide(L)'
;MTKKYVVLPCNGLDKCAGQMAREIALAVCEQTDSELICPVLYRVADARYDKIAKENPLLVVDGCQTRCASKLAAEKGLKIYRKITVTEEAQRYGTQLAGASLRLEAEELTLCTELAGELVKEEDAPEDTIAAAAYPAPDDYIIHTKDKFIFRIPPAGFYFTENDCWVQPVGNRARIGVTDYMQQSLSDIMFFTPPVVGADIEQFGEAGTLESGKAVFELVCPVSGKVIAVNTELLTSPELINDNPYEKGWIAELELANWTEEQDFLLNAEDYLKILKKKVEEFHGNKRQG
;
A
#
# COMPACT_ATOMS: atom_id res chain seq x y z
N MET A 1 -14.94 25.19 -4.74
CA MET A 1 -13.77 25.68 -5.50
C MET A 1 -13.08 24.43 -6.00
N THR A 2 -12.74 24.34 -7.28
CA THR A 2 -12.02 23.18 -7.83
C THR A 2 -10.73 22.96 -7.05
N LYS A 3 -10.48 21.73 -6.60
CA LYS A 3 -9.26 21.37 -5.87
C LYS A 3 -8.02 21.73 -6.70
N LYS A 4 -7.09 22.48 -6.08
CA LYS A 4 -5.82 22.89 -6.68
C LYS A 4 -4.76 21.82 -6.42
N TYR A 5 -3.94 21.55 -7.43
CA TYR A 5 -2.87 20.56 -7.41
C TYR A 5 -1.52 21.20 -7.77
N VAL A 6 -0.45 20.45 -7.52
CA VAL A 6 0.85 20.65 -8.16
C VAL A 6 1.12 19.46 -9.06
N VAL A 7 1.36 19.68 -10.35
CA VAL A 7 1.51 18.60 -11.33
C VAL A 7 2.97 18.45 -11.74
N LEU A 8 3.50 17.23 -11.64
CA LEU A 8 4.84 16.86 -12.08
C LEU A 8 4.74 15.84 -13.24
N PRO A 9 4.84 16.27 -14.51
CA PRO A 9 4.89 15.36 -15.65
C PRO A 9 6.30 14.76 -15.82
N CYS A 10 6.40 13.69 -16.59
CA CYS A 10 7.70 13.21 -17.07
C CYS A 10 8.25 14.12 -18.19
N ASN A 11 9.57 14.07 -18.39
CA ASN A 11 10.27 14.87 -19.42
C ASN A 11 10.67 14.03 -20.65
N GLY A 12 9.89 12.99 -20.98
CA GLY A 12 10.18 12.08 -22.09
C GLY A 12 9.84 12.70 -23.45
N LEU A 13 10.72 13.54 -23.99
CA LEU A 13 10.46 14.21 -25.27
C LEU A 13 10.61 13.29 -26.50
N ASP A 14 11.27 12.15 -26.33
CA ASP A 14 11.62 11.16 -27.36
C ASP A 14 10.52 10.10 -27.60
N LYS A 15 9.40 10.17 -26.87
CA LYS A 15 8.32 9.18 -26.94
C LYS A 15 6.95 9.86 -26.91
N CYS A 16 6.00 9.31 -27.66
CA CYS A 16 4.59 9.74 -27.65
C CYS A 16 4.04 9.84 -26.22
N ALA A 17 4.28 8.81 -25.40
CA ALA A 17 3.77 8.78 -24.03
C ALA A 17 4.33 9.90 -23.13
N GLY A 18 5.54 10.41 -23.38
CA GLY A 18 6.06 11.55 -22.63
C GLY A 18 5.52 12.90 -23.13
N GLN A 19 5.17 13.01 -24.41
CA GLN A 19 4.40 14.14 -24.93
C GLN A 19 2.99 14.17 -24.34
N MET A 20 2.33 13.02 -24.28
CA MET A 20 1.02 12.88 -23.61
C MET A 20 1.10 13.24 -22.13
N ALA A 21 2.15 12.82 -21.41
CA ALA A 21 2.32 13.18 -20.01
C ALA A 21 2.37 14.70 -19.80
N ARG A 22 3.06 15.41 -20.72
CA ARG A 22 3.07 16.87 -20.75
C ARG A 22 1.68 17.45 -21.04
N GLU A 23 0.99 16.96 -22.06
CA GLU A 23 -0.34 17.49 -22.43
C GLU A 23 -1.40 17.24 -21.36
N ILE A 24 -1.40 16.08 -20.69
CA ILE A 24 -2.26 15.81 -19.53
C ILE A 24 -2.00 16.82 -18.42
N ALA A 25 -0.73 17.09 -18.11
CA ALA A 25 -0.39 18.03 -17.05
C ALA A 25 -0.83 19.46 -17.37
N LEU A 26 -0.73 19.89 -18.63
CA LEU A 26 -1.25 21.18 -19.08
C LEU A 26 -2.78 21.23 -18.95
N ALA A 27 -3.48 20.20 -19.42
CA ALA A 27 -4.93 20.12 -19.34
C ALA A 27 -5.44 20.15 -17.89
N VAL A 28 -4.76 19.47 -16.96
CA VAL A 28 -5.08 19.53 -15.51
C VAL A 28 -4.92 20.96 -14.98
N CYS A 29 -3.80 21.63 -15.31
CA CYS A 29 -3.54 23.01 -14.86
C CYS A 29 -4.59 23.99 -15.39
N GLU A 30 -4.98 23.86 -16.67
CA GLU A 30 -6.00 24.69 -17.29
C GLU A 30 -7.39 24.50 -16.67
N GLN A 31 -7.72 23.28 -16.22
CA GLN A 31 -9.01 22.95 -15.63
C GLN A 31 -9.15 23.37 -14.15
N THR A 32 -8.05 23.49 -13.40
CA THR A 32 -8.08 23.62 -11.93
C THR A 32 -7.27 24.78 -11.35
N ASP A 33 -6.68 25.64 -12.19
CA ASP A 33 -5.71 26.67 -11.75
C ASP A 33 -4.53 26.07 -10.95
N SER A 34 -4.18 24.83 -11.28
CA SER A 34 -3.07 24.09 -10.69
C SER A 34 -1.72 24.56 -11.20
N GLU A 35 -0.66 24.29 -10.43
CA GLU A 35 0.70 24.71 -10.77
C GLU A 35 1.53 23.55 -11.32
N LEU A 36 2.45 23.84 -12.23
CA LEU A 36 3.29 22.85 -12.90
C LEU A 36 4.72 22.86 -12.36
N ILE A 37 5.25 21.69 -12.01
CA ILE A 37 6.69 21.50 -11.80
C ILE A 37 7.34 21.15 -13.13
N CYS A 38 8.32 21.96 -13.55
CA CYS A 38 9.18 21.59 -14.67
C CYS A 38 10.27 20.61 -14.17
N PRO A 39 10.29 19.35 -14.63
CA PRO A 39 11.23 18.35 -14.11
C PRO A 39 12.70 18.73 -14.32
N VAL A 40 13.00 19.39 -15.44
CA VAL A 40 14.35 19.85 -15.79
C VAL A 40 14.81 20.95 -14.86
N LEU A 41 13.93 21.92 -14.57
CA LEU A 41 14.27 23.07 -13.74
C LEU A 41 14.21 22.75 -12.26
N TYR A 42 13.55 21.66 -11.85
CA TYR A 42 13.43 21.35 -10.43
C TYR A 42 14.82 21.28 -9.79
N ARG A 43 15.73 20.48 -10.34
CA ARG A 43 17.11 20.33 -9.85
C ARG A 43 17.93 21.63 -9.78
N VAL A 44 17.50 22.68 -10.47
CA VAL A 44 18.18 23.99 -10.51
C VAL A 44 17.48 25.03 -9.63
N ALA A 45 16.19 24.87 -9.38
CA ALA A 45 15.32 25.84 -8.72
C ALA A 45 14.46 25.18 -7.62
N ASP A 46 15.09 24.40 -6.75
CA ASP A 46 14.43 23.62 -5.68
C ASP A 46 13.47 24.48 -4.85
N ALA A 47 13.93 25.65 -4.37
CA ALA A 47 13.13 26.52 -3.50
C ALA A 47 11.79 26.96 -4.11
N ARG A 48 11.70 27.13 -5.44
CA ARG A 48 10.46 27.50 -6.12
C ARG A 48 9.46 26.34 -6.08
N TYR A 49 9.92 25.15 -6.44
CA TYR A 49 9.04 23.99 -6.61
C TYR A 49 8.71 23.32 -5.28
N ASP A 50 9.63 23.33 -4.32
CA ASP A 50 9.39 22.87 -2.94
C ASP A 50 8.29 23.68 -2.26
N LYS A 51 8.22 24.99 -2.53
CA LYS A 51 7.17 25.84 -1.98
C LYS A 51 5.80 25.38 -2.46
N ILE A 52 5.61 25.29 -3.78
CA ILE A 52 4.30 24.94 -4.34
C ILE A 52 3.93 23.48 -4.00
N ALA A 53 4.90 22.56 -3.97
CA ALA A 53 4.69 21.16 -3.64
C ALA A 53 4.31 20.92 -2.16
N LYS A 54 4.61 21.88 -1.27
CA LYS A 54 4.13 21.87 0.13
C LYS A 54 2.73 22.44 0.29
N GLU A 55 2.32 23.34 -0.61
CA GLU A 55 1.05 24.08 -0.50
C GLU A 55 -0.13 23.30 -1.11
N ASN A 56 0.11 22.43 -2.09
CA ASN A 56 -0.96 21.69 -2.77
C ASN A 56 -0.58 20.21 -3.03
N PRO A 57 -1.57 19.31 -3.12
CA PRO A 57 -1.34 17.89 -3.40
C PRO A 57 -0.62 17.64 -4.73
N LEU A 58 0.38 16.74 -4.71
CA LEU A 58 1.21 16.40 -5.86
C LEU A 58 0.54 15.35 -6.78
N LEU A 59 0.27 15.73 -8.02
CA LEU A 59 -0.09 14.82 -9.11
C LEU A 59 1.15 14.48 -9.94
N VAL A 60 1.47 13.19 -10.08
CA VAL A 60 2.58 12.73 -10.92
C VAL A 60 2.04 12.10 -12.21
N VAL A 61 2.57 12.52 -13.35
CA VAL A 61 2.19 11.96 -14.67
C VAL A 61 3.43 11.34 -15.32
N ASP A 62 3.60 10.04 -15.17
CA ASP A 62 4.67 9.30 -15.81
C ASP A 62 4.31 8.89 -17.24
N GLY A 63 5.24 9.02 -18.17
CA GLY A 63 5.00 8.59 -19.55
C GLY A 63 5.06 7.08 -19.72
N CYS A 64 6.00 6.40 -19.06
CA CYS A 64 6.22 4.97 -19.24
C CYS A 64 6.83 4.34 -17.97
N GLN A 65 7.09 3.02 -18.02
CA GLN A 65 7.64 2.24 -16.90
C GLN A 65 9.01 2.68 -16.39
N THR A 66 9.72 3.56 -17.10
CA THR A 66 10.94 4.19 -16.56
C THR A 66 10.63 5.07 -15.34
N ARG A 67 9.40 5.58 -15.24
CA ARG A 67 8.84 6.33 -14.10
C ARG A 67 9.72 7.51 -13.67
N CYS A 68 10.20 8.29 -14.64
CA CYS A 68 11.15 9.38 -14.41
C CYS A 68 10.61 10.47 -13.47
N ALA A 69 9.31 10.77 -13.56
CA ALA A 69 8.68 11.79 -12.72
C ALA A 69 8.51 11.28 -11.28
N SER A 70 8.03 10.04 -11.11
CA SER A 70 7.95 9.42 -9.78
C SER A 70 9.32 9.30 -9.11
N LYS A 71 10.37 8.93 -9.86
CA LYS A 71 11.75 8.88 -9.33
C LYS A 71 12.24 10.26 -8.90
N LEU A 72 11.95 11.31 -9.67
CA LEU A 72 12.29 12.68 -9.29
C LEU A 72 11.52 13.13 -8.04
N ALA A 73 10.23 12.81 -7.93
CA ALA A 73 9.45 13.10 -6.73
C ALA A 73 10.05 12.41 -5.49
N ALA A 74 10.44 11.14 -5.61
CA ALA A 74 11.11 10.39 -4.55
C ALA A 74 12.49 10.98 -4.20
N GLU A 75 13.31 11.33 -5.19
CA GLU A 75 14.60 12.00 -5.02
C GLU A 75 14.45 13.32 -4.24
N LYS A 76 13.34 14.04 -4.45
CA LYS A 76 13.01 15.31 -3.79
C LYS A 76 12.22 15.14 -2.49
N GLY A 77 11.95 13.91 -2.06
CA GLY A 77 11.21 13.63 -0.82
C GLY A 77 9.76 14.11 -0.84
N LEU A 78 9.13 14.21 -2.02
CA LEU A 78 7.76 14.69 -2.15
C LEU A 78 6.73 13.57 -1.89
N LYS A 79 5.68 13.89 -1.13
CA LYS A 79 4.52 13.00 -0.93
C LYS A 79 3.63 13.06 -2.18
N ILE A 80 3.60 11.97 -2.94
CA ILE A 80 2.75 11.83 -4.12
C ILE A 80 1.31 11.61 -3.65
N TYR A 81 0.41 12.50 -4.05
CA TYR A 81 -1.02 12.38 -3.74
C TYR A 81 -1.72 11.43 -4.71
N ARG A 82 -1.45 11.55 -6.02
CA ARG A 82 -1.95 10.64 -7.05
C ARG A 82 -0.92 10.55 -8.18
N LYS A 83 -0.83 9.39 -8.82
CA LYS A 83 0.05 9.16 -9.97
C LYS A 83 -0.67 8.36 -11.05
N ILE A 84 -0.29 8.59 -12.30
CA ILE A 84 -0.66 7.73 -13.44
C ILE A 84 0.56 7.43 -14.29
N THR A 85 0.52 6.31 -15.02
CA THR A 85 1.47 6.00 -16.09
C THR A 85 0.72 5.99 -17.43
N VAL A 86 1.07 6.88 -18.35
CA VAL A 86 0.35 7.04 -19.63
C VAL A 86 0.26 5.73 -20.41
N THR A 87 1.32 4.91 -20.44
CA THR A 87 1.27 3.61 -21.12
C THR A 87 0.30 2.62 -20.47
N GLU A 88 0.12 2.68 -19.15
CA GLU A 88 -0.84 1.82 -18.43
C GLU A 88 -2.28 2.31 -18.69
N GLU A 89 -2.50 3.63 -18.66
CA GLU A 89 -3.81 4.21 -18.96
C GLU A 89 -4.21 3.99 -20.43
N ALA A 90 -3.29 4.14 -21.38
CA ALA A 90 -3.57 3.83 -22.79
C ALA A 90 -4.01 2.38 -22.97
N GLN A 91 -3.39 1.43 -22.26
CA GLN A 91 -3.84 0.03 -22.25
C GLN A 91 -5.22 -0.14 -21.62
N ARG A 92 -5.50 0.52 -20.51
CA ARG A 92 -6.82 0.52 -19.84
C ARG A 92 -7.94 1.02 -20.76
N TYR A 93 -7.64 2.02 -21.60
CA TYR A 93 -8.58 2.58 -22.57
C TYR A 93 -8.58 1.87 -23.93
N GLY A 94 -7.71 0.88 -24.13
CA GLY A 94 -7.57 0.18 -25.40
C GLY A 94 -6.96 1.03 -26.53
N THR A 95 -6.33 2.16 -26.21
CA THR A 95 -5.71 3.08 -27.16
C THR A 95 -4.29 2.62 -27.51
N GLN A 96 -4.03 2.45 -28.81
CA GLN A 96 -2.69 2.13 -29.29
C GLN A 96 -1.89 3.42 -29.50
N LEU A 97 -0.86 3.64 -28.69
CA LEU A 97 -0.01 4.81 -28.83
C LEU A 97 0.78 4.79 -30.15
N ALA A 98 0.84 5.93 -30.84
CA ALA A 98 1.68 6.11 -32.02
C ALA A 98 3.17 5.96 -31.66
N GLY A 99 3.70 4.74 -31.74
CA GLY A 99 4.99 4.37 -31.15
C GLY A 99 6.20 5.21 -31.58
N ALA A 100 6.25 5.66 -32.84
CA ALA A 100 7.38 6.43 -33.40
C ALA A 100 7.07 7.92 -33.63
N SER A 101 5.81 8.34 -33.54
CA SER A 101 5.45 9.75 -33.73
C SER A 101 5.73 10.54 -32.45
N LEU A 102 6.38 11.70 -32.61
CA LEU A 102 6.54 12.67 -31.52
C LEU A 102 5.41 13.71 -31.50
N ARG A 103 4.45 13.61 -32.42
CA ARG A 103 3.25 14.44 -32.46
C ARG A 103 2.07 13.58 -32.05
N LEU A 104 1.28 14.13 -31.12
CA LEU A 104 0.02 13.50 -30.71
C LEU A 104 -0.99 13.62 -31.84
N GLU A 105 -1.71 12.54 -32.11
CA GLU A 105 -2.83 12.53 -33.02
C GLU A 105 -4.14 12.79 -32.25
N ALA A 106 -5.25 12.81 -32.97
CA ALA A 106 -6.55 13.13 -32.38
C ALA A 106 -6.95 12.15 -31.27
N GLU A 107 -6.58 10.88 -31.40
CA GLU A 107 -6.89 9.84 -30.42
C GLU A 107 -6.10 10.06 -29.11
N GLU A 108 -4.79 10.33 -29.18
CA GLU A 108 -4.02 10.62 -27.98
C GLU A 108 -4.43 11.93 -27.31
N LEU A 109 -4.78 12.97 -28.06
CA LEU A 109 -5.28 14.23 -27.50
C LEU A 109 -6.62 14.04 -26.78
N THR A 110 -7.50 13.21 -27.34
CA THR A 110 -8.78 12.84 -26.72
C THR A 110 -8.52 12.12 -25.41
N LEU A 111 -7.66 11.10 -25.41
CA LEU A 111 -7.29 10.37 -24.20
C LEU A 111 -6.63 11.27 -23.15
N CYS A 112 -5.76 12.20 -23.56
CA CYS A 112 -5.15 13.16 -22.62
C CYS A 112 -6.22 14.03 -21.92
N THR A 113 -7.23 14.46 -22.66
CA THR A 113 -8.34 15.28 -22.14
C THR A 113 -9.21 14.48 -21.18
N GLU A 114 -9.52 13.23 -21.53
CA GLU A 114 -10.29 12.31 -20.68
C GLU A 114 -9.56 12.02 -19.36
N LEU A 115 -8.27 11.66 -19.44
CA LEU A 115 -7.43 11.40 -18.26
C LEU A 115 -7.28 12.66 -17.39
N ALA A 116 -7.08 13.83 -17.98
CA ALA A 116 -7.07 15.08 -17.22
C ALA A 116 -8.41 15.30 -16.50
N GLY A 117 -9.53 15.05 -17.18
CA GLY A 117 -10.87 15.08 -16.58
C GLY A 117 -11.03 14.11 -15.41
N GLU A 118 -10.55 12.87 -15.53
CA GLU A 118 -10.53 11.89 -14.42
C GLU A 118 -9.62 12.31 -13.26
N LEU A 119 -8.51 12.98 -13.56
CA LEU A 119 -7.56 13.46 -12.55
C LEU A 119 -8.13 14.60 -11.71
N VAL A 120 -8.96 15.46 -12.30
CA VAL A 120 -9.53 16.65 -11.63
C VAL A 120 -10.92 16.44 -11.04
N LYS A 121 -11.64 15.38 -11.45
CA LYS A 121 -12.90 15.00 -10.81
C LYS A 121 -12.63 14.79 -9.31
N GLU A 122 -13.38 15.51 -8.48
CA GLU A 122 -13.44 15.28 -7.04
C GLU A 122 -14.08 13.91 -6.79
N GLU A 123 -13.26 12.86 -6.80
CA GLU A 123 -13.42 11.84 -5.79
C GLU A 123 -12.76 12.42 -4.54
N ASP A 124 -13.50 12.48 -3.43
CA ASP A 124 -12.95 12.86 -2.13
C ASP A 124 -11.66 12.08 -1.89
N ALA A 125 -10.51 12.74 -2.02
CA ALA A 125 -9.34 12.35 -1.29
C ALA A 125 -9.07 13.45 -0.27
N PRO A 126 -9.58 13.28 0.96
CA PRO A 126 -9.16 14.08 2.08
C PRO A 126 -7.69 13.76 2.39
N GLU A 127 -7.00 14.75 2.95
CA GLU A 127 -5.71 14.61 3.61
C GLU A 127 -5.66 13.34 4.48
N ASP A 128 -4.52 12.64 4.42
CA ASP A 128 -4.13 11.51 5.28
C ASP A 128 -4.92 10.19 5.24
N THR A 129 -5.67 9.91 4.18
CA THR A 129 -6.13 8.53 3.93
C THR A 129 -5.72 8.06 2.55
N ILE A 130 -4.67 7.23 2.55
CA ILE A 130 -4.57 6.05 1.67
C ILE A 130 -5.98 5.51 1.59
N ALA A 131 -6.63 5.60 0.42
CA ALA A 131 -7.98 5.10 0.25
C ALA A 131 -8.00 3.70 0.83
N ALA A 132 -8.66 3.54 1.98
CA ALA A 132 -8.80 2.26 2.61
C ALA A 132 -9.57 1.45 1.58
N ALA A 133 -8.90 0.49 0.97
CA ALA A 133 -9.62 -0.72 0.60
C ALA A 133 -10.51 -1.03 1.81
N ALA A 134 -11.83 -1.13 1.61
CA ALA A 134 -12.70 -1.50 2.70
C ALA A 134 -12.28 -2.92 3.08
N TYR A 135 -11.48 -3.04 4.12
CA TYR A 135 -11.04 -4.31 4.68
C TYR A 135 -12.20 -4.78 5.55
N PRO A 136 -13.04 -5.72 5.06
CA PRO A 136 -14.20 -6.14 5.81
C PRO A 136 -13.74 -6.79 7.11
N ALA A 137 -14.39 -6.44 8.22
CA ALA A 137 -14.24 -7.19 9.45
C ALA A 137 -14.74 -8.64 9.23
N PRO A 138 -14.17 -9.63 9.91
CA PRO A 138 -14.75 -10.96 9.93
C PRO A 138 -16.17 -10.93 10.51
N ASP A 139 -17.14 -11.49 9.80
CA ASP A 139 -18.52 -11.62 10.30
C ASP A 139 -18.64 -12.71 11.38
N ASP A 140 -17.74 -13.68 11.36
CA ASP A 140 -17.68 -14.82 12.26
C ASP A 140 -16.25 -15.34 12.44
N TYR A 141 -16.10 -16.31 13.35
CA TYR A 141 -14.82 -16.91 13.67
C TYR A 141 -14.95 -18.42 13.84
N ILE A 142 -13.98 -19.16 13.31
CA ILE A 142 -13.68 -20.53 13.73
C ILE A 142 -13.06 -20.44 15.12
N ILE A 143 -13.69 -21.08 16.09
CA ILE A 143 -13.25 -21.08 17.49
C ILE A 143 -12.57 -22.41 17.83
N HIS A 144 -11.33 -22.34 18.31
CA HIS A 144 -10.66 -23.44 18.98
C HIS A 144 -10.45 -23.12 20.46
N THR A 145 -10.78 -24.05 21.35
CA THR A 145 -10.65 -23.85 22.80
C THR A 145 -9.74 -24.91 23.40
N LYS A 146 -8.83 -24.49 24.28
CA LYS A 146 -7.99 -25.35 25.10
C LYS A 146 -7.93 -24.81 26.52
N ASP A 147 -8.47 -25.58 27.47
CA ASP A 147 -8.64 -25.16 28.86
C ASP A 147 -9.39 -23.82 28.96
N LYS A 148 -8.70 -22.74 29.37
CA LYS A 148 -9.26 -21.38 29.48
C LYS A 148 -8.96 -20.49 28.26
N PHE A 149 -8.16 -20.98 27.31
CA PHE A 149 -7.71 -20.21 26.15
C PHE A 149 -8.66 -20.43 24.96
N ILE A 150 -9.04 -19.34 24.32
CA ILE A 150 -9.94 -19.30 23.17
C ILE A 150 -9.14 -18.69 22.03
N PHE A 151 -9.04 -19.39 20.92
CA PHE A 151 -8.35 -18.94 19.71
C PHE A 151 -9.37 -18.76 18.58
N ARG A 152 -9.34 -17.58 17.97
CA ARG A 152 -10.26 -17.18 16.90
C ARG A 152 -9.52 -17.15 15.56
N ILE A 153 -10.14 -17.68 14.50
CA ILE A 153 -9.62 -17.61 13.14
C ILE A 153 -10.75 -17.16 12.21
N PRO A 154 -10.61 -16.06 11.44
CA PRO A 154 -11.56 -15.70 10.39
C PRO A 154 -11.70 -16.84 9.36
N PRO A 155 -12.91 -17.31 9.01
CA PRO A 155 -13.07 -18.44 8.09
C PRO A 155 -12.79 -18.08 6.63
N ALA A 156 -12.88 -16.81 6.26
CA ALA A 156 -12.69 -16.33 4.89
C ALA A 156 -12.07 -14.93 4.86
N GLY A 157 -11.53 -14.54 3.69
CA GLY A 157 -10.95 -13.21 3.46
C GLY A 157 -9.52 -13.02 3.99
N PHE A 158 -8.99 -13.99 4.75
CA PHE A 158 -7.65 -13.97 5.31
C PHE A 158 -6.87 -15.21 4.90
N TYR A 159 -5.57 -15.02 4.75
CA TYR A 159 -4.58 -16.08 4.59
C TYR A 159 -3.55 -15.99 5.71
N PHE A 160 -2.93 -17.11 6.04
CA PHE A 160 -2.07 -17.24 7.21
C PHE A 160 -0.72 -17.84 6.85
N THR A 161 0.28 -17.60 7.69
CA THR A 161 1.60 -18.24 7.58
C THR A 161 1.85 -19.15 8.78
N GLU A 162 2.81 -20.07 8.65
CA GLU A 162 3.26 -20.88 9.79
C GLU A 162 3.91 -20.04 10.91
N ASN A 163 4.32 -18.80 10.62
CA ASN A 163 4.86 -17.86 11.61
C ASN A 163 3.77 -17.06 12.34
N ASP A 164 2.50 -17.48 12.22
CA ASP A 164 1.34 -16.87 12.89
C ASP A 164 1.14 -15.39 12.53
N CYS A 165 1.49 -15.03 11.29
CA CYS A 165 1.11 -13.79 10.66
C CYS A 165 -0.06 -14.03 9.68
N TRP A 166 -0.84 -13.00 9.41
CA TRP A 166 -1.95 -13.05 8.45
C TRP A 166 -1.82 -11.96 7.40
N VAL A 167 -2.45 -12.20 6.24
CA VAL A 167 -2.64 -11.23 5.16
C VAL A 167 -4.11 -11.21 4.72
N GLN A 168 -4.66 -10.02 4.56
CA GLN A 168 -6.02 -9.76 4.07
C GLN A 168 -5.92 -9.02 2.73
N PRO A 169 -6.02 -9.71 1.58
CA PRO A 169 -5.94 -9.08 0.26
C PRO A 169 -7.26 -8.41 -0.13
N VAL A 170 -7.17 -7.20 -0.71
CA VAL A 170 -8.28 -6.48 -1.34
C VAL A 170 -7.75 -5.81 -2.62
N GLY A 171 -8.12 -6.36 -3.78
CA GLY A 171 -7.61 -5.88 -5.07
C GLY A 171 -6.09 -6.07 -5.17
N ASN A 172 -5.36 -4.99 -5.45
CA ASN A 172 -3.89 -4.97 -5.54
C ASN A 172 -3.21 -4.60 -4.22
N ARG A 173 -3.94 -4.57 -3.10
CA ARG A 173 -3.41 -4.21 -1.79
C ARG A 173 -3.69 -5.29 -0.77
N ALA A 174 -2.94 -5.29 0.32
CA ALA A 174 -3.25 -6.15 1.45
C ALA A 174 -2.86 -5.51 2.78
N ARG A 175 -3.65 -5.80 3.82
CA ARG A 175 -3.23 -5.58 5.21
C ARG A 175 -2.55 -6.83 5.74
N ILE A 176 -1.59 -6.63 6.62
CA ILE A 176 -0.91 -7.71 7.33
C ILE A 176 -1.03 -7.50 8.85
N GLY A 177 -0.93 -8.57 9.62
CA GLY A 177 -0.92 -8.54 11.07
C GLY A 177 -0.52 -9.87 11.70
N VAL A 178 -0.71 -10.01 13.02
CA VAL A 178 -0.45 -11.26 13.76
C VAL A 178 -1.76 -11.93 14.18
N THR A 179 -1.77 -13.26 14.28
CA THR A 179 -2.97 -14.01 14.63
C THR A 179 -3.33 -13.89 16.11
N ASP A 180 -4.57 -14.27 16.45
CA ASP A 180 -5.05 -14.35 17.83
C ASP A 180 -4.22 -15.34 18.68
N TYR A 181 -3.64 -16.37 18.05
CA TYR A 181 -2.69 -17.26 18.72
C TYR A 181 -1.37 -16.55 19.09
N MET A 182 -0.82 -15.76 18.17
CA MET A 182 0.45 -15.07 18.39
C MET A 182 0.32 -14.00 19.47
N GLN A 183 -0.71 -13.16 19.42
CA GLN A 183 -0.90 -12.14 20.46
C GLN A 183 -1.03 -12.75 21.87
N GLN A 184 -1.72 -13.90 22.01
CA GLN A 184 -1.82 -14.58 23.31
C GLN A 184 -0.48 -15.19 23.74
N SER A 185 0.32 -15.65 22.79
CA SER A 185 1.67 -16.16 23.05
C SER A 185 2.59 -15.07 23.58
N LEU A 186 2.52 -13.87 22.98
CA LEU A 186 3.23 -12.66 23.40
C LEU A 186 2.67 -12.04 24.69
N SER A 187 1.43 -12.36 25.09
CA SER A 187 0.71 -11.66 26.16
C SER A 187 0.66 -10.15 25.92
N ASP A 188 0.90 -9.32 26.94
CA ASP A 188 0.69 -7.87 26.85
C ASP A 188 1.75 -7.25 25.94
N ILE A 189 1.33 -6.80 24.75
CA ILE A 189 2.20 -6.14 23.79
C ILE A 189 2.38 -4.68 24.25
N MET A 190 3.64 -4.28 24.41
CA MET A 190 4.02 -3.01 25.02
C MET A 190 4.61 -2.02 24.01
N PHE A 191 5.28 -2.52 22.97
CA PHE A 191 5.87 -1.67 21.94
C PHE A 191 5.68 -2.27 20.55
N PHE A 192 5.53 -1.39 19.58
CA PHE A 192 5.50 -1.71 18.16
C PHE A 192 6.52 -0.86 17.42
N THR A 193 7.41 -1.51 16.68
CA THR A 193 8.31 -0.86 15.73
C THR A 193 7.79 -1.13 14.32
N PRO A 194 7.22 -0.13 13.62
CA PRO A 194 6.67 -0.31 12.29
C PRO A 194 7.75 -0.48 11.22
N PRO A 195 7.42 -1.11 10.08
CA PRO A 195 8.26 -1.02 8.89
C PRO A 195 8.25 0.42 8.32
N VAL A 196 9.23 0.74 7.48
CA VAL A 196 9.33 2.07 6.86
C VAL A 196 8.35 2.18 5.69
N VAL A 197 7.46 3.18 5.73
CA VAL A 197 6.58 3.50 4.59
C VAL A 197 7.41 3.84 3.35
N GLY A 198 7.07 3.22 2.21
CA GLY A 198 7.77 3.32 0.94
C GLY A 198 8.80 2.21 0.69
N ALA A 199 9.18 1.46 1.72
CA ALA A 199 10.11 0.34 1.60
C ALA A 199 9.50 -0.81 0.79
N ASP A 200 10.34 -1.51 0.03
CA ASP A 200 10.00 -2.78 -0.60
C ASP A 200 10.37 -3.92 0.36
N ILE A 201 9.41 -4.82 0.61
CA ILE A 201 9.58 -5.99 1.48
C ILE A 201 9.30 -7.23 0.63
N GLU A 202 10.16 -8.24 0.75
CA GLU A 202 9.97 -9.55 0.11
C GLU A 202 9.13 -10.47 0.99
N GLN A 203 8.50 -11.47 0.37
CA GLN A 203 7.81 -12.54 1.08
C GLN A 203 8.76 -13.20 2.08
N PHE A 204 8.28 -13.36 3.31
CA PHE A 204 9.03 -13.84 4.47
C PHE A 204 10.19 -12.94 4.94
N GLY A 205 10.28 -11.71 4.43
CA GLY A 205 11.16 -10.67 4.95
C GLY A 205 10.66 -10.04 6.24
N GLU A 206 11.49 -9.19 6.85
CA GLU A 206 11.17 -8.48 8.08
C GLU A 206 10.19 -7.32 7.82
N ALA A 207 9.11 -7.27 8.61
CA ALA A 207 8.04 -6.28 8.53
C ALA A 207 7.80 -5.58 9.89
N GLY A 208 8.89 -5.31 10.63
CA GLY A 208 8.86 -4.63 11.93
C GLY A 208 8.95 -5.60 13.12
N THR A 209 8.72 -5.09 14.31
CA THR A 209 8.80 -5.88 15.55
C THR A 209 7.71 -5.54 16.56
N LEU A 210 7.30 -6.55 17.34
CA LEU A 210 6.43 -6.40 18.51
C LEU A 210 7.21 -6.78 19.76
N GLU A 211 7.13 -5.97 20.80
CA GLU A 211 7.76 -6.25 22.08
C GLU A 211 6.71 -6.41 23.16
N SER A 212 6.89 -7.45 23.98
CA SER A 212 6.09 -7.76 25.15
C SER A 212 7.00 -7.97 26.36
N GLY A 213 6.42 -8.07 27.55
CA GLY A 213 7.17 -8.46 28.75
C GLY A 213 7.83 -9.86 28.69
N LYS A 214 7.52 -10.67 27.67
CA LYS A 214 8.09 -12.03 27.49
C LYS A 214 9.17 -12.11 26.43
N ALA A 215 8.98 -11.42 25.31
CA ALA A 215 9.80 -11.59 24.12
C ALA A 215 9.67 -10.39 23.16
N VAL A 216 10.69 -10.26 22.32
CA VAL A 216 10.64 -9.48 21.08
C VAL A 216 10.32 -10.44 19.94
N PHE A 217 9.31 -10.10 19.15
CA PHE A 217 8.83 -10.87 18.02
C PHE A 217 9.09 -10.11 16.73
N GLU A 218 9.84 -10.74 15.83
CA GLU A 218 10.09 -10.22 14.48
C GLU A 218 8.89 -10.56 13.59
N LEU A 219 8.28 -9.52 13.01
CA LEU A 219 7.18 -9.69 12.08
C LEU A 219 7.70 -10.19 10.75
N VAL A 220 7.19 -11.34 10.33
CA VAL A 220 7.53 -11.94 9.04
C VAL A 220 6.44 -11.59 8.03
N CYS A 221 6.81 -10.89 6.97
CA CYS A 221 5.89 -10.44 5.94
C CYS A 221 5.29 -11.65 5.18
N PRO A 222 3.96 -11.80 5.07
CA PRO A 222 3.34 -12.92 4.36
C PRO A 222 3.52 -12.88 2.85
N VAL A 223 3.78 -11.69 2.27
CA VAL A 223 3.76 -11.42 0.82
C VAL A 223 4.74 -10.32 0.48
N SER A 224 5.26 -10.31 -0.75
CA SER A 224 6.08 -9.23 -1.26
C SER A 224 5.25 -8.01 -1.64
N GLY A 225 5.75 -6.82 -1.33
CA GLY A 225 5.08 -5.58 -1.69
C GLY A 225 5.79 -4.33 -1.21
N LYS A 226 5.27 -3.19 -1.65
CA LYS A 226 5.70 -1.88 -1.16
C LYS A 226 4.83 -1.47 0.03
N VAL A 227 5.44 -1.10 1.15
CA VAL A 227 4.73 -0.55 2.31
C VAL A 227 4.10 0.77 1.92
N ILE A 228 2.78 0.84 1.91
CA ILE A 228 2.03 2.05 1.60
C ILE A 228 1.44 2.69 2.84
N ALA A 229 1.11 1.91 3.88
CA ALA A 229 0.62 2.40 5.17
C ALA A 229 1.23 1.62 6.34
N VAL A 230 1.24 2.25 7.51
CA VAL A 230 1.43 1.57 8.81
C VAL A 230 0.35 2.04 9.77
N ASN A 231 -0.05 1.17 10.69
CA ASN A 231 -1.04 1.53 11.70
C ASN A 231 -0.39 2.37 12.81
N THR A 232 -0.47 3.68 12.69
CA THR A 232 0.14 4.61 13.63
C THR A 232 -0.52 4.61 15.00
N GLU A 233 -1.77 4.12 15.13
CA GLU A 233 -2.46 3.98 16.41
C GLU A 233 -1.72 3.01 17.35
N LEU A 234 -1.06 1.98 16.78
CA LEU A 234 -0.29 1.00 17.54
C LEU A 234 0.96 1.58 18.21
N LEU A 235 1.41 2.78 17.82
CA LEU A 235 2.53 3.46 18.49
C LEU A 235 2.14 3.96 19.89
N THR A 236 0.88 4.31 20.07
CA THR A 236 0.33 4.79 21.36
C THR A 236 -0.53 3.75 22.06
N SER A 237 -1.09 2.80 21.30
CA SER A 237 -2.02 1.77 21.77
C SER A 237 -1.68 0.38 21.19
N PRO A 238 -0.48 -0.16 21.49
CA PRO A 238 -0.06 -1.48 21.00
C PRO A 238 -0.97 -2.63 21.46
N GLU A 239 -1.68 -2.47 22.57
CA GLU A 239 -2.66 -3.42 23.10
C GLU A 239 -3.83 -3.70 22.14
N LEU A 240 -4.06 -2.85 21.14
CA LEU A 240 -5.06 -3.10 20.09
C LEU A 240 -4.80 -4.40 19.32
N ILE A 241 -3.54 -4.85 19.24
CA ILE A 241 -3.18 -6.15 18.67
C ILE A 241 -3.70 -7.29 19.54
N ASN A 242 -3.69 -7.12 20.87
CA ASN A 242 -4.24 -8.10 21.79
C ASN A 242 -5.77 -8.14 21.71
N ASP A 243 -6.42 -6.97 21.68
CA ASP A 243 -7.88 -6.88 21.73
C ASP A 243 -8.55 -7.25 20.40
N ASN A 244 -8.01 -6.76 19.27
CA ASN A 244 -8.64 -6.83 17.96
C ASN A 244 -7.64 -7.21 16.84
N PRO A 245 -7.02 -8.42 16.89
CA PRO A 245 -5.90 -8.80 16.02
C PRO A 245 -6.22 -8.78 14.52
N TYR A 246 -7.48 -8.94 14.13
CA TYR A 246 -7.91 -9.03 12.72
C TYR A 246 -8.58 -7.77 12.17
N GLU A 247 -8.80 -6.76 13.03
CA GLU A 247 -9.49 -5.53 12.66
C GLU A 247 -8.60 -4.33 12.99
N LYS A 248 -8.61 -3.84 14.24
CA LYS A 248 -7.84 -2.67 14.65
C LYS A 248 -6.35 -2.96 14.86
N GLY A 249 -5.98 -4.22 15.02
CA GLY A 249 -4.61 -4.70 15.22
C GLY A 249 -3.81 -4.96 13.94
N TRP A 250 -4.29 -4.49 12.78
CA TRP A 250 -3.50 -4.54 11.55
C TRP A 250 -2.22 -3.71 11.69
N ILE A 251 -1.14 -4.14 11.04
CA ILE A 251 0.21 -3.63 11.27
C ILE A 251 0.68 -2.71 10.14
N ALA A 252 0.58 -3.21 8.91
CA ALA A 252 0.96 -2.47 7.71
C ALA A 252 0.00 -2.78 6.55
N GLU A 253 -0.08 -1.86 5.60
CA GLU A 253 -0.75 -2.05 4.32
C GLU A 253 0.30 -2.03 3.21
N LEU A 254 0.20 -2.99 2.29
CA LEU A 254 1.13 -3.19 1.19
C LEU A 254 0.44 -3.02 -0.17
N GLU A 255 1.13 -2.42 -1.13
CA GLU A 255 0.85 -2.59 -2.55
C GLU A 255 1.53 -3.89 -3.01
N LEU A 256 0.73 -4.89 -3.41
CA LEU A 256 1.20 -6.26 -3.67
C LEU A 256 2.06 -6.31 -4.94
N ALA A 257 3.21 -6.97 -4.85
CA ALA A 257 4.13 -7.13 -5.99
C ALA A 257 3.84 -8.40 -6.81
N ASN A 258 3.54 -9.53 -6.16
CA ASN A 258 3.41 -10.83 -6.84
C ASN A 258 2.37 -11.77 -6.19
N TRP A 259 1.15 -11.28 -5.97
CA TRP A 259 0.09 -12.04 -5.28
C TRP A 259 -0.19 -13.43 -5.88
N THR A 260 -0.28 -13.52 -7.21
CA THR A 260 -0.71 -14.74 -7.91
C THR A 260 0.18 -15.93 -7.61
N GLU A 261 1.49 -15.73 -7.54
CA GLU A 261 2.48 -16.79 -7.27
C GLU A 261 2.65 -17.02 -5.76
N GLU A 262 2.56 -15.96 -4.96
CA GLU A 262 2.89 -16.03 -3.54
C GLU A 262 1.76 -16.60 -2.67
N GLN A 263 0.50 -16.48 -3.11
CA GLN A 263 -0.65 -16.99 -2.38
C GLN A 263 -0.61 -18.51 -2.16
N ASP A 264 0.08 -19.26 -3.03
CA ASP A 264 0.21 -20.72 -2.95
C ASP A 264 1.06 -21.16 -1.75
N PHE A 265 1.89 -20.26 -1.20
CA PHE A 265 2.69 -20.51 0.00
C PHE A 265 1.94 -20.13 1.29
N LEU A 266 0.70 -19.67 1.18
CA LEU A 266 -0.13 -19.27 2.31
C LEU A 266 -1.15 -20.34 2.66
N LEU A 267 -1.60 -20.30 3.91
CA LEU A 267 -2.57 -21.23 4.45
C LEU A 267 -3.96 -20.57 4.47
N ASN A 268 -4.98 -21.32 4.07
CA ASN A 268 -6.36 -20.96 4.36
C ASN A 268 -6.67 -21.20 5.85
N ALA A 269 -7.86 -20.78 6.29
CA ALA A 269 -8.30 -20.88 7.68
C ALA A 269 -8.32 -22.33 8.21
N GLU A 270 -8.74 -23.30 7.40
CA GLU A 270 -8.82 -24.72 7.80
C GLU A 270 -7.44 -25.35 7.98
N ASP A 271 -6.51 -25.03 7.09
CA ASP A 271 -5.14 -25.52 7.16
C ASP A 271 -4.38 -24.87 8.31
N TYR A 272 -4.55 -23.56 8.52
CA TYR A 272 -4.00 -22.88 9.68
C TYR A 272 -4.56 -23.44 11.00
N LEU A 273 -5.86 -23.77 11.06
CA LEU A 273 -6.48 -24.40 12.25
C LEU A 273 -5.80 -25.72 12.62
N LYS A 274 -5.38 -26.54 11.65
CA LYS A 274 -4.65 -27.80 11.92
C LYS A 274 -3.31 -27.52 12.59
N ILE A 275 -2.58 -26.52 12.11
CA ILE A 275 -1.29 -26.10 12.68
C ILE A 275 -1.49 -25.51 14.08
N LEU A 276 -2.48 -24.62 14.24
CA LEU A 276 -2.81 -24.02 15.53
C LEU A 276 -3.10 -25.07 16.58
N LYS A 277 -3.93 -26.08 16.26
CA LYS A 277 -4.24 -27.18 17.20
C LYS A 277 -2.98 -27.91 17.67
N LYS A 278 -2.07 -28.23 16.74
CA LYS A 278 -0.79 -28.86 17.06
C LYS A 278 0.07 -27.96 17.98
N LYS A 279 0.22 -26.68 17.64
CA LYS A 279 0.97 -25.71 18.44
C LYS A 279 0.40 -25.55 19.86
N VAL A 280 -0.92 -25.47 19.98
CA VAL A 280 -1.62 -25.37 21.26
C VAL A 280 -1.43 -26.63 22.11
N GLU A 281 -1.45 -27.82 21.50
CA GLU A 281 -1.16 -29.07 22.20
C GLU A 281 0.29 -29.13 22.71
N GLU A 282 1.27 -28.75 21.88
CA GLU A 282 2.69 -28.73 22.25
C GLU A 282 2.99 -27.71 23.36
N PHE A 283 2.43 -26.50 23.24
CA PHE A 283 2.62 -25.42 24.22
C PHE A 283 2.05 -25.77 25.60
N HIS A 284 0.91 -26.48 25.64
CA HIS A 284 0.26 -26.89 26.89
C HIS A 284 0.75 -28.24 27.43
N GLY A 285 1.31 -29.10 26.57
CA GLY A 285 1.94 -30.36 26.98
C GLY A 285 3.19 -30.15 27.84
N ASN A 286 4.02 -29.15 27.51
CA ASN A 286 5.26 -28.84 28.23
C ASN A 286 5.05 -28.27 29.64
N LYS A 287 3.88 -27.67 29.94
CA LYS A 287 3.59 -27.13 31.29
C LYS A 287 3.22 -28.20 32.33
N ARG A 288 3.02 -29.47 31.94
CA ARG A 288 2.72 -30.57 32.88
C ARG A 288 3.95 -31.36 33.34
N GLN A 289 5.16 -30.97 32.92
CA GLN A 289 6.42 -31.64 33.31
C GLN A 289 7.39 -30.75 34.12
N GLY A 290 6.95 -29.58 34.58
CA GLY A 290 7.74 -28.67 35.44
C GLY A 290 7.22 -28.62 36.86
#